data_AF-A0A8T1SZX7-F1
#
_entry.id   AF-A0A8T1SZX7-F1
#
_cell.length_a   1.000
_cell.length_b   1.000
_cell.length_c   1.000
_cell.angle_alpha   90.00
_cell.angle_beta   90.00
_cell.angle_gamma   90.00
#
_symmetry.space_group_name_H-M   'P 1'
#
loop_
_entity.id
_entity.type
_entity.pdbx_description
1 polymer ?
#
loop_
_entity_poly.entity_id
_entity_poly.type
_entity_poly.pdbx_seq_one_letter_code
_entity_poly.pdbx_strand_id
1 'polypeptide(L)'
;MPTSRNMLKMEWSPAAAENAKSWANECTLSHSPENRRITTVGCGENLYMSTAPSSWSDAIQSWYNEVENFMYGIGPTKPGAVIGHYTQVVWYKSYQIGCAVAFCPQSEYNYFYVCQYCPAGNYENIMSTPYKSGAACGDCPNACDNGLCTNPCMHVDTYTNCPNLAERYGCANTIVQKYCPASCRCTTEIK
;
A
#
# COMPACT_ATOMS: atom_id res chain seq x y z
N MET A 1 -11.97 -2.00 -14.81
CA MET A 1 -10.54 -1.87 -14.43
C MET A 1 -9.74 -2.99 -15.09
N PRO A 2 -8.51 -2.73 -15.58
CA PRO A 2 -7.68 -3.77 -16.18
C PRO A 2 -7.16 -4.75 -15.12
N THR A 3 -6.85 -5.98 -15.53
CA THR A 3 -6.18 -6.98 -14.68
C THR A 3 -4.74 -6.55 -14.35
N SER A 4 -4.20 -7.05 -13.24
CA SER A 4 -2.83 -6.76 -12.80
C SER A 4 -1.90 -7.94 -13.06
N ARG A 5 -0.67 -7.69 -13.50
CA ARG A 5 0.37 -8.74 -13.66
C ARG A 5 1.24 -8.97 -12.43
N ASN A 6 1.26 -8.01 -11.51
CA ASN A 6 2.24 -7.94 -10.42
C ASN A 6 1.60 -7.67 -9.05
N MET A 7 0.30 -7.89 -8.89
CA MET A 7 -0.40 -7.67 -7.62
C MET A 7 0.08 -8.67 -6.58
N LEU A 8 0.71 -8.22 -5.50
CA LEU A 8 1.08 -9.11 -4.40
C LEU A 8 -0.14 -9.52 -3.57
N LYS A 9 -0.11 -10.77 -3.08
CA LYS A 9 -1.03 -11.27 -2.07
C LYS A 9 -0.74 -10.59 -0.73
N MET A 10 -1.78 -10.03 -0.10
CA MET A 10 -1.66 -9.46 1.24
C MET A 10 -1.60 -10.54 2.33
N GLU A 11 -0.83 -10.26 3.38
CA GLU A 11 -0.74 -11.01 4.63
C GLU A 11 -0.86 -10.07 5.84
N TRP A 12 -1.26 -10.63 6.98
CA TRP A 12 -1.38 -9.87 8.22
C TRP A 12 -0.02 -9.59 8.85
N SER A 13 0.24 -8.34 9.20
CA SER A 13 1.45 -7.92 9.93
C SER A 13 1.10 -7.51 11.36
N PRO A 14 1.55 -8.29 12.37
CA PRO A 14 1.37 -7.92 13.78
C PRO A 14 2.00 -6.57 14.14
N ALA A 15 3.14 -6.23 13.53
CA ALA A 15 3.83 -4.96 13.78
C ALA A 15 3.01 -3.76 13.26
N ALA A 16 2.44 -3.88 12.05
CA ALA A 16 1.56 -2.84 11.51
C ALA A 16 0.27 -2.71 12.33
N ALA A 17 -0.27 -3.83 12.84
CA ALA A 17 -1.46 -3.83 13.67
C ALA A 17 -1.24 -3.14 15.03
N GLU A 18 -0.07 -3.34 15.65
CA GLU A 18 0.29 -2.67 16.90
C GLU A 18 0.45 -1.15 16.69
N ASN A 19 1.09 -0.73 15.60
CA ASN A 19 1.17 0.69 15.23
C ASN A 19 -0.22 1.29 14.98
N ALA A 20 -1.06 0.61 14.20
CA ALA A 20 -2.43 1.05 13.92
C ALA A 20 -3.26 1.16 15.20
N LYS A 21 -3.13 0.21 16.13
CA LYS A 21 -3.79 0.22 17.44
C LYS A 21 -3.31 1.39 18.30
N SER A 22 -2.00 1.60 18.37
CA SER A 22 -1.42 2.74 19.08
C SER A 22 -2.03 4.05 18.58
N TRP A 23 -2.15 4.23 17.27
CA TRP A 23 -2.74 5.44 16.70
C TRP A 23 -4.25 5.56 16.88
N ALA A 24 -5.00 4.47 16.65
CA ALA A 24 -6.45 4.47 16.81
C ALA A 24 -6.87 4.91 18.22
N ASN A 25 -6.12 4.47 19.24
CA ASN A 25 -6.38 4.81 20.64
C ASN A 25 -6.14 6.29 21.00
N GLU A 26 -5.44 7.06 20.16
CA GLU A 26 -5.28 8.51 20.35
C GLU A 26 -6.58 9.26 20.03
N CYS A 27 -7.54 8.62 19.34
CA CYS A 27 -8.86 9.17 19.01
C CYS A 27 -8.81 10.53 18.28
N THR A 28 -7.74 10.79 17.53
CA THR A 28 -7.49 12.05 16.80
C THR A 28 -8.37 12.23 15.57
N LEU A 29 -8.97 11.14 15.07
CA LEU A 29 -9.71 11.09 13.80
C LEU A 29 -8.95 11.69 12.61
N SER A 30 -7.62 11.55 12.61
CA SER A 30 -6.75 12.07 11.55
C SER A 30 -5.62 11.09 11.26
N HIS A 31 -4.88 11.36 10.19
CA HIS A 31 -3.75 10.55 9.77
C HIS A 31 -2.59 10.62 10.76
N SER A 32 -2.01 9.46 11.10
CA SER A 32 -0.78 9.42 11.91
C SER A 32 0.42 10.06 11.19
N PRO A 33 1.38 10.64 11.91
CA PRO A 33 2.63 11.09 11.28
C PRO A 33 3.42 9.89 10.74
N GLU A 34 4.20 10.08 9.67
CA GLU A 34 4.92 9.00 8.98
C GLU A 34 5.83 8.18 9.93
N ASN A 35 6.45 8.83 10.92
CA ASN A 35 7.30 8.17 11.90
C ASN A 35 6.55 7.23 12.86
N ARG A 36 5.20 7.27 12.88
CA ARG A 36 4.33 6.32 13.60
C ARG A 36 3.81 5.20 12.69
N ARG A 37 4.26 5.14 11.43
CA ARG A 37 3.89 4.13 10.42
C ARG A 37 5.12 3.40 9.90
N ILE A 38 5.99 2.95 10.80
CA ILE A 38 7.22 2.25 10.44
C ILE A 38 7.25 0.88 11.11
N THR A 39 7.46 -0.15 10.30
CA THR A 39 7.78 -1.51 10.76
C THR A 39 9.27 -1.77 10.50
N THR A 40 9.61 -2.70 9.60
CA THR A 40 10.93 -2.74 8.95
C THR A 40 11.02 -1.80 7.75
N VAL A 41 9.86 -1.33 7.27
CA VAL A 41 9.68 -0.41 6.15
C VAL A 41 8.66 0.66 6.52
N GLY A 42 8.65 1.78 5.79
CA GLY A 42 7.58 2.78 5.89
C GLY A 42 6.26 2.24 5.33
N CYS A 43 5.15 2.58 5.98
CA CYS A 43 3.81 2.09 5.70
C CYS A 43 2.83 3.23 5.38
N GLY A 44 1.87 2.96 4.50
CA GLY A 44 0.72 3.82 4.22
C GLY A 44 -0.37 3.63 5.26
N GLU A 45 -1.48 4.38 5.14
CA GLU A 45 -2.59 4.29 6.09
C GLU A 45 -3.92 4.64 5.41
N ASN A 46 -4.96 3.85 5.67
CA ASN A 46 -6.35 4.20 5.41
C ASN A 46 -7.10 4.36 6.72
N LEU A 47 -8.01 5.33 6.76
CA LEU A 47 -8.85 5.64 7.91
C LEU A 47 -10.32 5.51 7.57
N TYR A 48 -11.11 5.04 8.53
CA TYR A 48 -12.56 5.05 8.43
C TYR A 48 -13.16 5.47 9.76
N MET A 49 -14.19 6.30 9.72
CA MET A 49 -14.85 6.87 10.90
C MET A 49 -16.34 6.59 10.82
N SER A 50 -16.94 6.22 11.95
CA SER A 50 -18.38 5.99 12.04
C SER A 50 -18.93 6.38 13.40
N THR A 51 -20.20 6.76 13.46
CA THR A 51 -20.93 7.05 14.71
C THR A 51 -21.45 5.78 15.39
N ALA A 52 -21.48 4.65 14.67
CA ALA A 52 -21.90 3.35 15.16
C ALA A 52 -20.89 2.26 14.76
N PRO A 53 -20.90 1.07 15.40
CA PRO A 53 -20.07 -0.03 14.96
C PRO A 53 -20.33 -0.38 13.48
N SER A 54 -19.28 -0.38 12.67
CA SER A 54 -19.28 -0.86 11.29
C SER A 54 -18.49 -2.17 11.20
N SER A 55 -18.86 -3.04 10.26
CA SER A 55 -18.03 -4.21 9.96
C SER A 55 -16.74 -3.78 9.25
N TRP A 56 -15.68 -4.58 9.37
CA TRP A 56 -14.46 -4.35 8.57
C TRP A 56 -14.74 -4.42 7.07
N SER A 57 -15.68 -5.26 6.65
CA SER A 57 -16.11 -5.36 5.26
C SER A 57 -16.68 -4.03 4.75
N ASP A 58 -17.51 -3.36 5.54
CA ASP A 58 -18.08 -2.06 5.16
C ASP A 58 -17.02 -0.97 5.09
N ALA A 59 -16.09 -0.93 6.06
CA ALA A 59 -14.97 0.01 6.07
C ALA A 59 -14.07 -0.17 4.83
N ILE A 60 -13.70 -1.41 4.52
CA ILE A 60 -12.88 -1.75 3.34
C ILE A 60 -13.63 -1.44 2.04
N GLN A 61 -14.93 -1.75 1.98
CA GLN A 61 -15.75 -1.44 0.80
C GLN A 61 -15.86 0.08 0.60
N SER A 62 -15.99 0.86 1.67
CA SER A 62 -15.99 2.32 1.60
C SER A 62 -14.70 2.87 0.98
N TRP A 63 -13.53 2.33 1.37
CA TRP A 63 -12.25 2.68 0.74
C TRP A 63 -12.20 2.27 -0.73
N TYR A 64 -12.69 1.07 -1.05
CA TYR A 64 -12.68 0.55 -2.41
C TYR A 64 -13.60 1.33 -3.35
N ASN A 65 -14.74 1.83 -2.87
CA ASN A 65 -15.74 2.53 -3.68
C ASN A 65 -15.22 3.82 -4.33
N GLU A 66 -14.09 4.37 -3.88
CA GLU A 66 -13.42 5.46 -4.60
C GLU A 66 -13.02 5.10 -6.04
N VAL A 67 -13.01 3.81 -6.38
CA VAL A 67 -12.86 3.31 -7.77
C VAL A 67 -13.85 3.95 -8.74
N GLU A 68 -15.04 4.35 -8.28
CA GLU A 68 -16.04 5.05 -9.10
C GLU A 68 -15.54 6.40 -9.63
N ASN A 69 -14.58 7.01 -8.94
CA ASN A 69 -13.95 8.28 -9.32
C ASN A 69 -12.52 8.09 -9.85
N PHE A 70 -12.12 6.86 -10.18
CA PHE A 70 -10.78 6.53 -10.63
C PHE A 70 -10.78 5.99 -12.06
N MET A 71 -9.82 6.43 -12.87
CA MET A 71 -9.53 5.85 -14.19
C MET A 71 -8.06 5.45 -14.27
N TYR A 72 -7.80 4.16 -14.51
CA TYR A 72 -6.43 3.65 -14.61
C TYR A 72 -5.61 4.39 -15.69
N GLY A 73 -4.39 4.81 -15.34
CA GLY A 73 -3.49 5.59 -16.18
C GLY A 73 -3.76 7.09 -16.19
N ILE A 74 -4.93 7.54 -15.70
CA ILE A 74 -5.32 8.96 -15.64
C ILE A 74 -5.39 9.45 -14.18
N GLY A 75 -5.90 8.62 -13.26
CA GLY A 75 -6.11 8.98 -11.86
C GLY A 75 -7.54 9.47 -11.60
N PRO A 76 -7.75 10.58 -10.85
CA PRO A 76 -9.08 11.04 -10.49
C PRO A 76 -9.86 11.52 -11.72
N THR A 77 -11.12 11.09 -11.86
CA THR A 77 -11.97 11.42 -13.03
C THR A 77 -12.59 12.80 -12.97
N LYS A 78 -12.53 13.45 -11.79
CA LYS A 78 -13.02 14.81 -11.57
C LYS A 78 -12.10 15.55 -10.58
N PRO A 79 -11.97 16.88 -10.68
CA PRO A 79 -11.19 17.68 -9.74
C PRO A 79 -11.62 17.44 -8.29
N GLY A 80 -10.65 17.22 -7.40
CA GLY A 80 -10.90 17.00 -5.98
C GLY A 80 -11.46 15.62 -5.60
N ALA A 81 -11.62 14.68 -6.56
CA ALA A 81 -11.99 13.31 -6.21
C ALA A 81 -10.89 12.65 -5.35
N VAL A 82 -11.32 12.07 -4.23
CA VAL A 82 -10.47 11.23 -3.39
C VAL A 82 -10.43 9.84 -3.99
N ILE A 83 -9.21 9.34 -4.24
CA ILE A 83 -8.93 8.01 -4.79
C ILE A 83 -7.86 7.26 -3.97
N GLY A 84 -7.28 7.91 -2.97
CA GLY A 84 -6.11 7.42 -2.25
C GLY A 84 -6.38 6.17 -1.43
N HIS A 85 -7.59 6.02 -0.88
CA HIS A 85 -7.94 4.83 -0.13
C HIS A 85 -8.07 3.64 -1.07
N TYR A 86 -8.72 3.82 -2.23
CA TYR A 86 -8.82 2.79 -3.25
C TYR A 86 -7.45 2.38 -3.77
N THR A 87 -6.61 3.34 -4.18
CA THR A 87 -5.29 3.03 -4.75
C THR A 87 -4.39 2.33 -3.74
N GLN A 88 -4.51 2.62 -2.45
CA GLN A 88 -3.80 1.88 -1.40
C GLN A 88 -4.32 0.45 -1.24
N VAL A 89 -5.64 0.23 -1.29
CA VAL A 89 -6.24 -1.12 -1.25
C VAL A 89 -5.73 -1.99 -2.41
N VAL A 90 -5.55 -1.40 -3.60
CA VAL A 90 -5.06 -2.10 -4.80
C VAL A 90 -3.59 -1.79 -5.13
N TRP A 91 -2.78 -1.43 -4.13
CA TRP A 91 -1.37 -1.13 -4.36
C TRP A 91 -0.56 -2.41 -4.53
N TYR A 92 0.04 -2.62 -5.70
CA TYR A 92 0.69 -3.89 -6.05
C TYR A 92 1.77 -4.34 -5.07
N LYS A 93 2.47 -3.38 -4.46
CA LYS A 93 3.61 -3.62 -3.58
C LYS A 93 3.22 -3.81 -2.12
N SER A 94 2.06 -3.29 -1.70
CA SER A 94 1.64 -3.33 -0.30
C SER A 94 1.11 -4.72 0.03
N TYR A 95 2.01 -5.61 0.47
CA TYR A 95 1.68 -7.01 0.74
C TYR A 95 1.47 -7.30 2.23
N GLN A 96 1.77 -6.35 3.13
CA GLN A 96 1.50 -6.50 4.55
C GLN A 96 0.45 -5.49 5.00
N ILE A 97 -0.51 -5.93 5.81
CA ILE A 97 -1.55 -5.07 6.36
C ILE A 97 -1.72 -5.35 7.86
N GLY A 98 -1.92 -4.29 8.65
CA GLY A 98 -2.31 -4.40 10.05
C GLY A 98 -3.30 -3.32 10.40
N CYS A 99 -4.36 -3.70 11.12
CA CYS A 99 -5.49 -2.81 11.38
C CYS A 99 -5.92 -2.83 12.85
N ALA A 100 -6.58 -1.75 13.26
CA ALA A 100 -7.19 -1.62 14.57
C ALA A 100 -8.42 -0.72 14.52
N VAL A 101 -9.32 -0.91 15.49
CA VAL A 101 -10.47 -0.04 15.72
C VAL A 101 -10.45 0.40 17.19
N ALA A 102 -10.73 1.67 17.43
CA ALA A 102 -10.90 2.25 18.76
C ALA A 102 -12.29 2.86 18.93
N PHE A 103 -12.83 2.76 20.15
CA PHE A 103 -14.04 3.48 20.55
C PHE A 103 -13.66 4.82 21.20
N CYS A 104 -14.13 5.91 20.60
CA CYS A 104 -13.80 7.29 20.92
C CYS A 104 -15.07 8.04 21.38
N PRO A 105 -15.51 7.88 22.64
CA PRO A 105 -16.82 8.37 23.10
C PRO A 105 -16.95 9.90 23.11
N GLN A 106 -15.83 10.63 23.13
CA GLN A 106 -15.80 12.09 23.15
C GLN A 106 -15.67 12.72 21.76
N SER A 107 -15.49 11.90 20.71
CA SER A 107 -15.33 12.36 19.34
C SER A 107 -16.66 12.35 18.59
N GLU A 108 -16.79 13.18 17.55
CA GLU A 108 -17.98 13.23 16.68
C GLU A 108 -18.29 11.85 16.07
N TYR A 109 -17.25 11.14 15.65
CA TYR A 109 -17.32 9.76 15.23
C TYR A 109 -16.79 8.86 16.34
N ASN A 110 -17.67 8.04 16.92
CA ASN A 110 -17.33 7.22 18.07
C ASN A 110 -16.49 5.98 17.75
N TYR A 111 -16.35 5.61 16.48
CA TYR A 111 -15.54 4.47 16.07
C TYR A 111 -14.51 4.90 15.04
N PHE A 112 -13.22 4.70 15.38
CA PHE A 112 -12.08 5.09 14.56
C PHE A 112 -11.31 3.86 14.11
N TYR A 113 -11.32 3.60 12.81
CA TYR A 113 -10.68 2.46 12.16
C TYR A 113 -9.41 2.93 11.46
N VAL A 114 -8.32 2.22 11.69
CA VAL A 114 -7.01 2.49 11.12
C VAL A 114 -6.48 1.20 10.52
N CYS A 115 -6.11 1.21 9.24
CA CYS A 115 -5.33 0.14 8.62
C CYS A 115 -4.03 0.72 8.07
N GLN A 116 -2.90 0.12 8.43
CA GLN A 116 -1.58 0.46 7.90
C GLN A 116 -1.10 -0.60 6.91
N TYR A 117 -0.53 -0.16 5.79
CA TYR A 117 -0.16 -0.99 4.64
C TYR A 117 1.34 -0.89 4.39
N CYS A 118 2.05 -2.01 4.38
CA CYS A 118 3.51 -2.04 4.30
C CYS A 118 3.98 -2.90 3.10
N PRO A 119 4.94 -2.42 2.29
CA PRO A 119 5.41 -1.04 2.20
C PRO A 119 4.29 -0.07 1.80
N ALA A 120 4.51 1.22 2.05
CA ALA A 120 3.58 2.29 1.68
C ALA A 120 3.26 2.30 0.18
N GLY A 121 2.00 2.59 -0.15
CA GLY A 121 1.57 2.86 -1.51
C GLY A 121 1.50 4.34 -1.85
N ASN A 122 0.73 4.66 -2.89
CA ASN A 122 0.36 6.02 -3.29
C ASN A 122 1.53 6.98 -3.55
N TYR A 123 2.64 6.48 -4.12
CA TYR A 123 3.70 7.36 -4.61
C TYR A 123 3.16 8.27 -5.73
N GLU A 124 3.31 9.59 -5.56
CA GLU A 124 2.68 10.63 -6.40
C GLU A 124 2.87 10.38 -7.91
N ASN A 125 4.06 9.94 -8.31
CA ASN A 125 4.45 9.76 -9.71
C ASN A 125 3.81 8.52 -10.38
N ILE A 126 3.24 7.59 -9.61
CA ILE A 126 2.63 6.35 -10.12
C ILE A 126 1.26 6.06 -9.51
N MET A 127 0.65 7.03 -8.82
CA MET A 127 -0.65 6.84 -8.15
C MET A 127 -1.79 6.53 -9.14
N SER A 128 -1.71 7.01 -10.37
CA SER A 128 -2.67 6.68 -11.45
C SER A 128 -2.49 5.26 -12.01
N THR A 129 -1.40 4.58 -11.68
CA THR A 129 -1.11 3.19 -12.06
C THR A 129 -0.68 2.40 -10.81
N PRO A 130 -1.59 2.13 -9.87
CA PRO A 130 -1.29 1.50 -8.57
C PRO A 130 -0.78 0.05 -8.69
N TYR A 131 -0.85 -0.51 -9.89
CA TYR A 131 -0.30 -1.80 -10.29
C TYR A 131 0.05 -1.76 -11.77
N LYS A 132 0.76 -2.78 -12.27
CA LYS A 132 1.06 -2.91 -13.70
C LYS A 132 -0.04 -3.71 -14.39
N SER A 133 -0.64 -3.10 -15.42
CA SER A 133 -1.71 -3.73 -16.21
C SER A 133 -1.20 -4.90 -17.08
N GLY A 134 -1.99 -5.98 -17.14
CA GLY A 134 -1.76 -7.14 -18.02
C GLY A 134 -2.28 -8.44 -17.41
N ALA A 135 -1.91 -9.58 -18.00
CA ALA A 135 -2.38 -10.90 -17.57
C ALA A 135 -2.03 -11.17 -16.11
N ALA A 136 -2.99 -11.74 -15.36
CA ALA A 136 -2.82 -12.11 -13.96
C ALA A 136 -1.53 -12.92 -13.75
N CYS A 137 -0.76 -12.58 -12.72
CA CYS A 137 0.54 -13.17 -12.41
C CYS A 137 1.58 -13.17 -13.56
N GLY A 138 1.42 -12.32 -14.58
CA GLY A 138 2.34 -12.27 -15.72
C GLY A 138 3.79 -11.90 -15.36
N ASP A 139 4.01 -11.23 -14.22
CA ASP A 139 5.34 -10.90 -13.71
C ASP A 139 5.81 -11.90 -12.61
N CYS A 140 4.99 -12.90 -12.24
CA CYS A 140 5.28 -13.90 -11.20
C CYS A 140 4.74 -15.30 -11.56
N PRO A 141 5.05 -15.86 -12.76
CA PRO A 141 4.42 -17.09 -13.24
C PRO A 141 4.67 -18.31 -12.34
N ASN A 142 5.78 -18.32 -11.59
CA ASN A 142 6.16 -19.42 -10.68
C ASN A 142 5.76 -19.17 -9.22
N ALA A 143 5.09 -18.06 -8.93
CA ALA A 143 4.73 -17.64 -7.58
C ALA A 143 3.35 -16.97 -7.59
N CYS A 144 2.36 -17.71 -8.09
CA CYS A 144 1.00 -17.24 -8.30
C CYS A 144 0.01 -18.03 -7.44
N ASP A 145 -0.83 -17.33 -6.70
CA ASP A 145 -1.97 -17.87 -5.97
C ASP A 145 -3.24 -17.13 -6.42
N ASN A 146 -4.07 -17.79 -7.23
CA ASN A 146 -5.36 -17.27 -7.71
C ASN A 146 -5.28 -15.84 -8.30
N GLY A 147 -4.23 -15.56 -9.08
CA GLY A 147 -4.03 -14.26 -9.73
C GLY A 147 -3.25 -13.23 -8.92
N LEU A 148 -2.79 -13.60 -7.72
CA LEU A 148 -1.93 -12.77 -6.86
C LEU A 148 -0.52 -13.36 -6.77
N CYS A 149 0.49 -12.51 -6.88
CA CYS A 149 1.89 -12.85 -6.70
C CYS A 149 2.22 -13.15 -5.23
N THR A 150 3.07 -14.13 -4.97
CA THR A 150 3.47 -14.55 -3.60
C THR A 150 4.97 -14.44 -3.35
N ASN A 151 5.69 -13.71 -4.20
CA ASN A 151 7.14 -13.51 -4.16
C ASN A 151 7.50 -12.03 -3.97
N PRO A 152 7.19 -11.40 -2.82
CA PRO A 152 7.56 -10.02 -2.56
C PRO A 152 9.08 -9.87 -2.44
N CYS A 153 9.62 -8.76 -2.96
CA CYS A 153 11.00 -8.37 -2.72
C CYS A 153 11.14 -7.84 -1.29
N MET A 154 12.01 -8.46 -0.50
CA MET A 154 12.29 -8.05 0.90
C MET A 154 13.23 -6.85 1.01
N HIS A 155 13.73 -6.35 -0.13
CA HIS A 155 14.54 -5.14 -0.21
C HIS A 155 13.69 -3.98 -0.73
N VAL A 156 14.03 -2.76 -0.33
CA VAL A 156 13.33 -1.55 -0.75
C VAL A 156 14.32 -0.58 -1.37
N ASP A 157 14.03 -0.18 -2.60
CA ASP A 157 14.73 0.90 -3.27
C ASP A 157 14.35 2.24 -2.62
N THR A 158 15.35 3.07 -2.36
CA THR A 158 15.15 4.43 -1.82
C THR A 158 14.56 5.37 -2.88
N TYR A 159 14.85 5.11 -4.17
CA TYR A 159 14.43 5.97 -5.27
C TYR A 159 13.61 5.20 -6.31
N THR A 160 12.60 5.85 -6.87
CA THR A 160 11.72 5.26 -7.90
C THR A 160 12.44 4.96 -9.21
N ASN A 161 13.55 5.66 -9.50
CA ASN A 161 14.37 5.44 -10.69
C ASN A 161 15.51 4.41 -10.49
N CYS A 162 15.54 3.70 -9.35
CA CYS A 162 16.55 2.69 -9.06
C CYS A 162 16.72 1.60 -10.14
N PRO A 163 15.66 1.12 -10.84
CA PRO A 163 15.83 0.20 -11.96
C PRO A 163 16.75 0.77 -13.06
N ASN A 164 16.55 2.04 -13.42
CA ASN A 164 17.38 2.72 -14.44
C ASN A 164 18.81 2.95 -13.95
N LEU A 165 18.99 3.24 -12.66
CA LEU A 165 20.32 3.41 -12.07
C LEU A 165 21.11 2.09 -12.05
N ALA A 166 20.44 0.99 -11.69
CA ALA A 166 21.03 -0.35 -11.69
C ALA A 166 21.44 -0.80 -13.10
N GLU A 167 20.62 -0.51 -14.10
CA GLU A 167 20.95 -0.80 -15.51
C GLU A 167 22.12 0.07 -16.01
N ARG A 168 22.12 1.37 -15.70
CA ARG A 168 23.12 2.32 -16.22
C ARG A 168 24.49 2.20 -15.58
N TYR A 169 24.54 2.02 -14.26
CA TYR A 169 25.78 2.05 -13.49
C TYR A 169 26.20 0.70 -12.92
N GLY A 170 25.31 -0.30 -12.98
CA GLY A 170 25.54 -1.63 -12.43
C GLY A 170 25.45 -1.68 -10.90
N CYS A 171 25.18 -2.88 -10.39
CA CYS A 171 25.02 -3.13 -8.95
C CYS A 171 26.33 -3.20 -8.15
N ALA A 172 27.48 -3.17 -8.83
CA ALA A 172 28.78 -3.00 -8.19
C ALA A 172 29.07 -1.52 -7.85
N ASN A 173 28.31 -0.57 -8.42
CA ASN A 173 28.41 0.83 -8.05
C ASN A 173 27.95 1.03 -6.60
N THR A 174 28.78 1.66 -5.77
CA THR A 174 28.54 1.79 -4.33
C THR A 174 27.27 2.59 -3.99
N ILE A 175 26.91 3.58 -4.81
CA ILE A 175 25.68 4.37 -4.63
C ILE A 175 24.46 3.52 -4.96
N VAL A 176 24.48 2.83 -6.11
CA VAL A 176 23.39 1.93 -6.53
C VAL A 176 23.22 0.80 -5.51
N GLN A 177 24.31 0.17 -5.09
CA GLN A 177 24.25 -0.92 -4.11
C GLN A 177 23.65 -0.48 -2.78
N LYS A 178 23.92 0.77 -2.35
CA LYS A 178 23.42 1.33 -1.10
C LYS A 178 21.95 1.73 -1.17
N TYR A 179 21.54 2.43 -2.23
CA TYR A 179 20.21 3.05 -2.31
C TYR A 179 19.20 2.27 -3.17
N CYS A 180 19.67 1.31 -3.96
CA CYS A 180 18.84 0.50 -4.86
C CYS A 180 18.97 -1.02 -4.61
N PRO A 181 18.87 -1.48 -3.34
CA PRO A 181 19.08 -2.89 -3.03
C PRO A 181 18.02 -3.81 -3.65
N ALA A 182 16.77 -3.35 -3.84
CA ALA A 182 15.72 -4.14 -4.48
C ALA A 182 16.05 -4.35 -5.96
N SER A 183 16.40 -3.28 -6.67
CA SER A 183 16.78 -3.36 -8.07
C SER A 183 18.03 -4.22 -8.31
N CYS A 184 18.88 -4.40 -7.30
CA CYS A 184 20.11 -5.20 -7.41
C CYS A 184 20.01 -6.64 -6.92
N ARG A 185 19.11 -6.92 -5.98
CA ARG A 185 19.05 -8.23 -5.31
C ARG A 185 17.78 -9.02 -5.64
N CYS A 186 16.72 -8.34 -6.04
CA CYS A 186 15.45 -8.97 -6.40
C CYS A 186 15.34 -9.08 -7.91
N THR A 187 15.65 -10.26 -8.43
CA THR A 187 15.67 -10.54 -9.87
C THR A 187 14.40 -11.23 -10.35
N THR A 188 13.70 -11.91 -9.45
CA THR A 188 12.48 -12.66 -9.75
C THR A 188 11.27 -12.19 -8.95
N GLU A 189 11.52 -11.50 -7.84
CA GLU A 189 10.54 -11.00 -6.90
C GLU A 189 9.89 -9.69 -7.38
N ILE A 190 8.65 -9.45 -6.94
CA ILE A 190 7.95 -8.21 -7.20
C ILE A 190 8.56 -7.08 -6.35
N LYS A 191 9.03 -6.03 -7.00
CA LYS A 191 9.73 -4.89 -6.40
C LYS A 191 9.01 -3.57 -6.61
#